data_AF-A0A6N8HMK0-F1
#
_entry.id   AF-A0A6N8HMK0-F1
#
_cell.length_a   1.000
_cell.length_b   1.000
_cell.length_c   1.000
_cell.angle_alpha   90.00
_cell.angle_beta   90.00
_cell.angle_gamma   90.00
#
_symmetry.space_group_name_H-M   'P 1'
#
loop_
_entity.id
_entity.type
_entity.pdbx_description
1 polymer ?
#
loop_
_entity_poly.entity_id
_entity_poly.type
_entity_poly.pdbx_seq_one_letter_code
_entity_poly.pdbx_strand_id
1 'polypeptide(L)'
;MDKVLFIQTGTGIDVHGQDVTKAAVRAVENAIWSNSMPGIEKILPEQKLDNMKVNVRVAVPLDREKLDTKQIKNAIPYGTVTVDVTDGGMATSSGIMLEDKNDENDLMYMVNAAVEVGY
;
A
#
# COMPACT_ATOMS: atom_id res chain seq x y z
N MET A 1 8.24 8.92 -13.51
CA MET A 1 8.31 7.64 -14.25
C MET A 1 7.94 7.96 -15.67
N ASP A 2 8.70 7.48 -16.65
CA ASP A 2 8.55 7.85 -18.06
C ASP A 2 7.55 6.91 -18.77
N LYS A 3 7.48 5.65 -18.34
CA LYS A 3 6.53 4.66 -18.86
C LYS A 3 5.99 3.74 -17.77
N VAL A 4 4.66 3.63 -17.68
CA VAL A 4 3.99 2.62 -16.86
C VAL A 4 3.87 1.32 -17.64
N LEU A 5 4.22 0.21 -17.02
CA LEU A 5 4.15 -1.13 -17.60
C LEU A 5 2.89 -1.87 -17.15
N PHE A 6 2.57 -1.81 -15.87
CA PHE A 6 1.37 -2.40 -15.28
C PHE A 6 1.00 -1.70 -13.98
N ILE A 7 -0.24 -1.92 -13.55
CA ILE A 7 -0.77 -1.43 -12.29
C ILE A 7 -1.39 -2.62 -11.56
N GLN A 8 -1.03 -2.77 -10.30
CA GLN A 8 -1.58 -3.78 -9.40
C GLN A 8 -2.39 -3.07 -8.32
N THR A 9 -3.60 -3.54 -8.05
CA THR A 9 -4.49 -2.88 -7.09
C THR A 9 -4.83 -3.83 -5.96
N GLY A 10 -4.92 -3.29 -4.75
CA GLY A 10 -5.27 -4.07 -3.57
C GLY A 10 -6.04 -3.25 -2.55
N THR A 11 -6.66 -3.95 -1.62
CA THR A 11 -7.35 -3.35 -0.47
C THR A 11 -6.86 -4.01 0.80
N GLY A 12 -6.61 -3.19 1.81
CA GLY A 12 -6.15 -3.62 3.11
C GLY A 12 -7.04 -3.05 4.18
N ILE A 13 -7.25 -3.85 5.22
CA ILE A 13 -8.23 -3.56 6.25
C ILE A 13 -7.56 -3.69 7.60
N ASP A 14 -7.76 -2.72 8.48
CA ASP A 14 -7.50 -2.85 9.91
C ASP A 14 -8.82 -2.80 10.68
N VAL A 15 -9.19 -3.95 11.26
CA VAL A 15 -10.54 -4.23 11.79
C VAL A 15 -10.76 -3.72 13.21
N HIS A 16 -9.69 -3.48 13.95
CA HIS A 16 -9.73 -2.93 15.31
C HIS A 16 -9.50 -1.42 15.32
N GLY A 17 -9.15 -0.85 14.15
CA GLY A 17 -8.81 0.55 14.03
C GLY A 17 -7.45 0.88 14.62
N GLN A 18 -7.09 2.15 14.44
CA GLN A 18 -5.90 2.82 14.96
C GLN A 18 -4.59 2.59 14.21
N ASP A 19 -4.51 1.62 13.30
CA ASP A 19 -3.30 1.45 12.50
C ASP A 19 -3.57 1.55 11.00
N VAL A 20 -3.62 2.80 10.52
CA VAL A 20 -3.68 3.11 9.08
C VAL A 20 -2.46 2.58 8.32
N THR A 21 -1.30 2.43 8.99
CA THR A 21 -0.09 1.86 8.39
C THR A 21 -0.29 0.39 8.08
N LYS A 22 -0.80 -0.37 9.04
CA LYS A 22 -1.11 -1.80 8.87
C LYS A 22 -2.18 -2.02 7.81
N ALA A 23 -3.23 -1.19 7.77
CA ALA A 23 -4.21 -1.24 6.68
C ALA A 23 -3.54 -0.96 5.31
N ALA A 24 -2.66 0.03 5.23
CA ALA A 24 -1.95 0.37 3.99
C ALA A 24 -0.96 -0.70 3.54
N VAL A 25 -0.17 -1.27 4.44
CA VAL A 25 0.76 -2.38 4.15
C VAL A 25 -0.02 -3.58 3.63
N ARG A 26 -1.14 -3.95 4.28
CA ARG A 26 -2.04 -5.01 3.79
C ARG A 26 -2.58 -4.73 2.40
N ALA A 27 -2.90 -3.47 2.08
CA ALA A 27 -3.40 -3.10 0.76
C ALA A 27 -2.35 -3.31 -0.32
N VAL A 28 -1.09 -2.97 -0.01
CA VAL A 28 0.06 -3.16 -0.91
C VAL A 28 0.41 -4.64 -1.07
N GLU A 29 0.47 -5.40 0.02
CA GLU A 29 0.68 -6.85 -0.02
C GLU A 29 -0.41 -7.55 -0.83
N ASN A 30 -1.68 -7.17 -0.61
CA ASN A 30 -2.81 -7.67 -1.38
C ASN A 30 -2.68 -7.36 -2.88
N ALA A 31 -2.16 -6.19 -3.23
CA ALA A 31 -1.94 -5.80 -4.62
C ALA A 31 -0.88 -6.69 -5.31
N ILE A 32 0.21 -7.05 -4.61
CA ILE A 32 1.39 -7.64 -5.26
C ILE A 32 1.55 -9.16 -5.08
N TRP A 33 1.11 -9.74 -3.95
CA TRP A 33 1.49 -11.12 -3.57
C TRP A 33 0.97 -12.23 -4.48
N SER A 34 -0.14 -12.01 -5.16
CA SER A 34 -0.74 -13.01 -6.06
C SER A 34 -0.18 -12.97 -7.49
N ASN A 35 0.81 -12.12 -7.75
CA ASN A 35 1.36 -11.89 -9.08
C ASN A 35 2.80 -12.42 -9.21
N SER A 36 3.14 -12.93 -10.40
CA SER A 36 4.49 -13.31 -10.77
C SER A 36 4.87 -12.72 -12.12
N MET A 37 6.07 -12.17 -12.23
CA MET A 37 6.53 -11.41 -13.40
C MET A 37 7.92 -11.90 -13.86
N PRO A 38 8.06 -13.16 -14.28
CA PRO A 38 9.36 -13.80 -14.53
C PRO A 38 10.16 -13.21 -15.71
N GLY A 39 9.60 -12.25 -16.46
CA GLY A 39 10.24 -11.60 -17.60
C GLY A 39 10.38 -10.08 -17.47
N ILE A 40 10.05 -9.49 -16.32
CA ILE A 40 10.02 -8.02 -16.16
C ILE A 40 11.37 -7.36 -16.46
N GLU A 41 12.46 -8.01 -16.08
CA GLU A 41 13.81 -7.51 -16.34
C GLU A 41 14.06 -7.25 -17.83
N LYS A 42 13.55 -8.10 -18.73
CA LYS A 42 13.77 -7.97 -20.19
C LYS A 42 13.15 -6.72 -20.81
N ILE A 43 12.16 -6.12 -20.14
CA ILE A 43 11.46 -4.92 -20.63
C ILE A 43 11.91 -3.63 -19.92
N LEU A 44 12.76 -3.75 -18.90
CA LEU A 44 13.37 -2.62 -18.20
C LEU A 44 14.60 -2.09 -18.96
N PRO A 45 14.95 -0.80 -18.79
CA PRO A 45 16.19 -0.24 -19.31
C PRO A 45 17.39 -1.07 -18.85
N GLU A 46 18.35 -1.25 -19.75
CA GLU A 46 19.57 -2.06 -19.52
C GLU A 46 19.31 -3.51 -19.07
N GLN A 47 18.07 -3.98 -19.10
CA GLN A 47 17.66 -5.26 -18.56
C GLN A 47 18.11 -5.47 -17.11
N LYS A 48 17.88 -4.47 -16.25
CA LYS A 48 18.20 -4.54 -14.81
C LYS A 48 16.98 -4.24 -13.95
N LEU A 49 16.77 -5.05 -12.92
CA LEU A 49 15.70 -4.83 -11.92
C LEU A 49 15.85 -3.51 -11.16
N ASP A 50 17.07 -3.02 -10.96
CA ASP A 50 17.34 -1.75 -10.27
C ASP A 50 16.76 -0.54 -11.01
N ASN A 51 16.53 -0.67 -12.33
CA ASN A 51 15.91 0.37 -13.14
C ASN A 51 14.38 0.37 -13.03
N MET A 52 13.80 -0.55 -12.26
CA MET A 52 12.38 -0.55 -11.95
C MET A 52 12.05 0.60 -11.00
N LYS A 53 11.08 1.42 -11.37
CA LYS A 53 10.46 2.45 -10.53
C LYS A 53 9.08 1.99 -10.13
N VAL A 54 8.78 2.13 -8.84
CA VAL A 54 7.49 1.75 -8.26
C VAL A 54 6.89 2.98 -7.60
N ASN A 55 5.71 3.39 -8.06
CA ASN A 55 4.93 4.39 -7.37
C ASN A 55 3.75 3.73 -6.65
N VAL A 56 3.76 3.78 -5.32
CA VAL A 56 2.69 3.24 -4.50
C VAL A 56 1.73 4.38 -4.16
N ARG A 57 0.58 4.43 -4.82
CA ARG A 57 -0.51 5.33 -4.44
C ARG A 57 -1.40 4.64 -3.41
N VAL A 58 -1.58 5.25 -2.25
CA VAL A 58 -2.44 4.75 -1.17
C VAL A 58 -3.51 5.78 -0.83
N ALA A 59 -4.76 5.35 -0.90
CA ALA A 59 -5.95 6.13 -0.54
C ALA A 59 -6.36 5.77 0.89
N VAL A 60 -6.19 6.73 1.81
CA VAL A 60 -6.37 6.54 3.24
C VAL A 60 -7.51 7.45 3.73
N PRO A 61 -8.48 6.92 4.51
CA PRO A 61 -9.71 7.65 4.83
C PRO A 61 -9.56 8.74 5.87
N LEU A 62 -8.78 8.49 6.92
CA LEU A 62 -8.55 9.37 8.07
C LEU A 62 -7.12 9.14 8.60
N ASP A 63 -6.67 9.98 9.53
CA ASP A 63 -5.40 9.82 10.28
C ASP A 63 -4.15 9.66 9.40
N ARG A 64 -4.11 10.30 8.23
CA ARG A 64 -3.01 10.17 7.25
C ARG A 64 -1.67 10.59 7.81
N GLU A 65 -1.67 11.54 8.74
CA GLU A 65 -0.48 11.99 9.45
C GLU A 65 0.16 10.90 10.33
N LYS A 66 -0.60 9.85 10.69
CA LYS A 66 -0.10 8.67 11.42
C LYS A 66 0.50 7.60 10.48
N LEU A 67 0.41 7.77 9.16
CA LEU A 67 0.87 6.77 8.20
C LEU A 67 2.39 6.68 8.11
N ASP A 68 2.95 5.51 8.42
CA ASP A 68 4.37 5.23 8.22
C ASP A 68 4.65 4.77 6.77
N THR A 69 5.00 5.75 5.94
CA THR A 69 5.36 5.50 4.53
C THR A 69 6.61 4.65 4.37
N LYS A 70 7.48 4.51 5.38
CA LYS A 70 8.65 3.62 5.29
C LYS A 70 8.23 2.16 5.33
N GLN A 71 7.25 1.80 6.16
CA GLN A 71 6.71 0.43 6.19
C GLN A 71 6.05 0.04 4.87
N ILE A 72 5.34 0.98 4.23
CA ILE A 72 4.80 0.78 2.88
C ILE A 72 5.92 0.51 1.87
N LYS A 73 7.01 1.31 1.89
CA LYS A 73 8.15 1.10 0.99
C LYS A 73 8.80 -0.27 1.19
N ASN A 74 8.94 -0.70 2.44
CA ASN A 74 9.54 -1.99 2.79
C ASN A 74 8.70 -3.19 2.35
N ALA A 75 7.40 -3.01 2.07
CA ALA A 75 6.55 -4.07 1.53
C ALA A 75 6.83 -4.36 0.04
N ILE A 76 7.50 -3.45 -0.69
CA ILE A 76 7.87 -3.64 -2.09
C ILE A 76 9.26 -4.27 -2.18
N PRO A 77 9.42 -5.44 -2.83
CA PRO A 77 10.68 -6.19 -2.78
C PRO A 77 11.79 -5.67 -3.69
N TYR A 78 11.46 -4.94 -4.77
CA TYR A 78 12.43 -4.52 -5.79
C TYR A 78 12.12 -3.12 -6.32
N GLY A 79 13.15 -2.46 -6.86
CA GLY A 79 13.04 -1.16 -7.54
C GLY A 79 13.14 0.04 -6.61
N THR A 80 13.11 1.22 -7.21
CA THR A 80 13.08 2.51 -6.50
C THR A 80 11.65 2.88 -6.17
N VAL A 81 11.32 2.96 -4.87
CA VAL A 81 9.93 3.08 -4.39
C VAL A 81 9.60 4.51 -3.92
N THR A 82 8.55 5.09 -4.50
CA THR A 82 7.88 6.30 -4.00
C THR A 82 6.50 5.95 -3.44
N VAL A 83 6.02 6.78 -2.51
CA VAL A 83 4.70 6.62 -1.89
C VAL A 83 3.95 7.93 -2.02
N ASP A 84 2.80 7.88 -2.71
CA ASP A 84 1.87 8.98 -2.87
C ASP A 84 0.63 8.70 -2.00
N VAL A 85 0.35 9.59 -1.05
CA VAL A 85 -0.80 9.45 -0.15
C VAL A 85 -1.92 10.38 -0.62
N THR A 86 -3.14 9.87 -0.74
CA THR A 86 -4.33 10.65 -1.12
C THR A 86 -5.50 10.36 -0.19
N ASP A 87 -6.48 11.25 -0.16
CA ASP A 87 -7.79 11.00 0.44
C ASP A 87 -8.55 9.91 -0.34
N GLY A 88 -9.25 9.03 0.37
CA GLY A 88 -10.08 7.96 -0.19
C GLY A 88 -10.19 6.76 0.76
N GLY A 89 -10.56 5.58 0.25
CA GLY A 89 -10.82 4.43 1.13
C GLY A 89 -12.10 4.60 1.96
N MET A 90 -12.16 3.97 3.12
CA MET A 90 -13.33 4.07 4.02
C MET A 90 -12.93 3.90 5.49
N ALA A 91 -13.41 4.81 6.34
CA ALA A 91 -13.47 4.59 7.78
C ALA A 91 -14.93 4.29 8.15
N THR A 92 -15.14 3.26 8.94
CA THR A 92 -16.45 2.91 9.51
C THR A 92 -16.28 2.56 10.98
N SER A 93 -17.36 2.62 11.77
CA SER A 93 -17.32 2.04 13.12
C SER A 93 -17.21 0.51 13.02
N SER A 94 -16.32 -0.08 13.81
CA SER A 94 -16.23 -1.51 14.11
C SER A 94 -17.33 -1.95 15.11
N GLY A 95 -18.00 -0.98 15.75
CA GLY A 95 -19.07 -1.18 16.72
C GLY A 95 -18.62 -1.69 18.09
N ILE A 96 -17.31 -1.88 18.30
CA ILE A 96 -16.75 -2.45 19.54
C ILE A 96 -15.43 -1.72 19.85
N MET A 97 -15.28 -1.26 21.09
CA MET A 97 -13.97 -0.92 21.68
C MET A 97 -13.58 -2.04 22.63
N LEU A 98 -12.43 -2.65 22.41
CA LEU A 98 -11.90 -3.71 23.27
C LEU A 98 -10.88 -3.11 24.25
N GLU A 99 -11.25 -3.05 25.54
CA GLU A 99 -10.39 -2.49 26.59
C GLU A 99 -9.02 -3.22 26.69
N ASP A 100 -8.96 -4.51 26.32
CA ASP A 100 -7.74 -5.33 26.32
C ASP A 100 -6.85 -5.13 25.09
N LYS A 101 -7.28 -4.31 24.11
CA LYS A 101 -6.54 -4.02 22.87
C LYS A 101 -5.97 -2.60 22.79
N ASN A 102 -6.10 -1.80 23.85
CA ASN A 102 -5.69 -0.39 23.89
C ASN A 102 -6.35 0.44 22.77
N ASP A 103 -7.65 0.20 22.52
CA ASP A 103 -8.31 0.85 21.41
C ASP A 103 -8.45 2.38 21.61
N GLU A 104 -7.82 3.22 20.79
CA GLU A 104 -8.01 4.70 20.85
C GLU A 104 -9.36 5.17 20.26
N ASN A 105 -9.96 4.38 19.37
CA ASN A 105 -11.24 4.67 18.71
C ASN A 105 -11.97 3.37 18.33
N ASP A 106 -13.25 3.48 17.95
CA ASP A 106 -14.06 2.36 17.46
C ASP A 106 -14.02 2.23 15.94
N LEU A 107 -12.99 2.78 15.26
CA LEU A 107 -12.96 2.80 13.81
C LEU A 107 -12.39 1.51 13.24
N MET A 108 -12.72 1.25 11.98
CA MET A 108 -12.14 0.24 11.11
C MET A 108 -11.70 0.97 9.86
N TYR A 109 -10.45 0.78 9.46
CA TYR A 109 -9.87 1.45 8.31
C TYR A 109 -9.78 0.50 7.12
N MET A 110 -10.32 0.92 5.99
CA MET A 110 -10.16 0.29 4.68
C MET A 110 -9.34 1.23 3.79
N VAL A 111 -8.16 0.76 3.40
CA VAL A 111 -7.20 1.49 2.56
C VAL A 111 -7.14 0.80 1.21
N ASN A 112 -7.17 1.57 0.13
CA ASN A 112 -6.94 1.07 -1.22
C ASN A 112 -5.53 1.45 -1.67
N ALA A 113 -4.86 0.54 -2.38
CA ALA A 113 -3.54 0.77 -2.97
C ALA A 113 -3.57 0.53 -4.48
N ALA A 114 -2.85 1.37 -5.21
CA ALA A 114 -2.45 1.14 -6.59
C ALA A 114 -0.91 1.17 -6.65
N VAL A 115 -0.31 0.04 -7.01
CA VAL A 115 1.12 -0.14 -7.20
C VAL A 115 1.39 -0.01 -8.70
N GLU A 116 1.84 1.18 -9.09
CA GLU A 116 2.18 1.53 -10.48
C GLU A 116 3.66 1.19 -10.71
N VAL A 117 3.95 0.31 -11.67
CA VAL A 117 5.33 -0.15 -11.94
C VAL A 117 5.77 0.24 -13.35
N GLY A 118 6.99 0.73 -13.46
CA GLY A 118 7.57 1.13 -14.73
C GLY A 118 9.04 1.56 -14.61
N TYR A 119 9.46 2.50 -15.44
CA TYR A 119 10.79 3.11 -15.43
C TYR A 119 10.75 4.55 -15.94
#